data_AF-D8UC18-F1
#
_entry.id   AF-D8UC18-F1
#
_cell.length_a   1.000
_cell.length_b   1.000
_cell.length_c   1.000
_cell.angle_alpha   90.00
_cell.angle_beta   90.00
_cell.angle_gamma   90.00
#
_symmetry.space_group_name_H-M   'P 1'
#
loop_
_entity.id
_entity.type
_entity.pdbx_description
1 polymer ?
#
loop_
_entity_poly.entity_id
_entity_poly.type
_entity_poly.pdbx_seq_one_letter_code
_entity_poly.pdbx_strand_id
1 'polypeptide(L)' 'VPEFKAAFDELDEDGSGALSFGELANMIRSLGTYATAGDVEAMLWEIDIDNSHSIGFDEFVKFMVYAFFDT' A
#
# COMPACT_ATOMS: atom_id res chain seq x y z
N VAL A 1 7.16 -13.22 2.50
CA VAL A 1 7.80 -12.79 3.77
C VAL A 1 6.65 -12.48 4.73
N PRO A 2 6.52 -13.16 5.88
CA PRO A 2 5.36 -13.01 6.78
C PRO A 2 5.18 -11.58 7.31
N GLU A 3 6.24 -10.78 7.29
CA GLU A 3 6.27 -9.37 7.70
C GLU A 3 5.32 -8.49 6.87
N PHE A 4 5.21 -8.71 5.57
CA PHE A 4 4.26 -7.97 4.72
C PHE A 4 2.81 -8.33 5.01
N LYS A 5 2.55 -9.58 5.42
CA LYS A 5 1.20 -10.04 5.77
C LYS A 5 0.74 -9.44 7.09
N ALA A 6 1.63 -9.37 8.07
CA ALA A 6 1.34 -8.70 9.34
C ALA A 6 1.09 -7.20 9.15
N ALA A 7 1.91 -6.51 8.35
CA ALA A 7 1.69 -5.10 8.03
C ALA A 7 0.38 -4.89 7.27
N PHE A 8 0.06 -5.75 6.29
CA PHE A 8 -1.20 -5.68 5.55
C PHE A 8 -2.41 -5.85 6.48
N ASP A 9 -2.40 -6.89 7.32
CA ASP A 9 -3.51 -7.17 8.24
C ASP A 9 -3.63 -6.10 9.36
N GLU A 10 -2.56 -5.36 9.66
CA GLU A 10 -2.59 -4.21 10.59
C GLU A 10 -3.20 -2.95 9.95
N LEU A 11 -3.14 -2.84 8.62
CA LEU A 11 -3.64 -1.69 7.86
C LEU A 11 -5.06 -1.87 7.33
N ASP A 12 -5.44 -3.11 7.06
CA ASP A 12 -6.79 -3.53 6.69
C ASP A 12 -7.69 -3.45 7.93
N GLU A 13 -8.03 -2.22 8.34
CA GLU A 13 -8.84 -1.95 9.53
C GLU A 13 -10.27 -2.44 9.35
N ASP A 14 -10.77 -2.43 8.11
CA ASP A 14 -12.12 -2.90 7.78
C ASP A 14 -12.21 -4.42 7.53
N GLY A 15 -11.07 -5.10 7.40
CA GLY A 15 -10.98 -6.53 7.18
C GLY A 15 -11.54 -6.96 5.82
N SER A 16 -11.57 -6.05 4.85
CA SER A 16 -12.06 -6.31 3.50
C SER A 16 -11.14 -7.24 2.71
N GLY A 17 -9.89 -7.40 3.15
CA GLY A 17 -8.85 -8.15 2.44
C GLY A 17 -8.19 -7.35 1.33
N ALA A 18 -8.44 -6.04 1.27
CA ALA A 18 -7.82 -5.09 0.35
C ALA A 18 -7.59 -3.74 1.08
N LEU A 19 -6.51 -3.05 0.76
CA LEU A 19 -6.23 -1.74 1.34
C LEU A 19 -6.87 -0.65 0.47
N SER A 20 -7.73 0.15 1.07
CA SER A 20 -8.23 1.36 0.43
C SER A 20 -7.13 2.43 0.35
N PHE A 21 -7.35 3.44 -0.51
CA PHE A 21 -6.49 4.63 -0.61
C PHE A 21 -6.22 5.27 0.77
N GLY A 22 -7.23 5.33 1.64
CA GLY A 22 -7.13 5.93 2.96
C GLY A 22 -6.23 5.14 3.91
N GLU A 23 -6.35 3.81 3.90
CA GLU A 23 -5.54 2.91 4.74
C GLU A 23 -4.07 2.91 4.31
N LEU A 24 -3.83 2.87 3.00
CA LEU A 24 -2.46 2.94 2.47
C LEU A 24 -1.80 4.29 2.77
N ALA A 25 -2.53 5.40 2.62
CA ALA A 25 -2.01 6.73 2.93
C ALA A 25 -1.62 6.86 4.42
N ASN A 26 -2.43 6.28 5.32
CA ASN A 26 -2.11 6.22 6.74
C ASN A 26 -0.84 5.41 7.02
N MET A 27 -0.67 4.26 6.35
CA MET A 27 0.55 3.45 6.46
C MET A 27 1.79 4.23 6.06
N ILE A 28 1.79 4.82 4.88
CA ILE A 28 2.96 5.47 4.30
C ILE A 28 3.37 6.67 5.16
N ARG A 29 2.39 7.33 5.80
CA ARG A 29 2.65 8.36 6.81
C ARG A 29 3.22 7.79 8.11
N SER A 30 2.77 6.60 8.53
CA SER A 30 3.25 5.89 9.72
C SER A 30 4.68 5.35 9.56
N LEU A 31 5.03 4.90 8.35
CA LEU A 31 6.38 4.44 7.98
C LEU A 31 7.43 5.55 7.93
N GLY A 32 7.03 6.82 8.11
CA GLY A 32 7.96 7.95 8.21
C GLY A 32 8.50 8.43 6.87
N THR A 33 8.01 7.90 5.75
CA THR A 33 8.28 8.43 4.41
C THR A 33 7.51 9.74 4.20
N TYR A 34 8.19 10.77 3.69
CA TYR A 34 7.60 12.07 3.33
C TYR A 34 6.72 12.02 2.07
N ALA A 35 6.17 10.86 1.71
CA ALA A 35 5.28 10.75 0.57
C ALA A 35 4.00 11.51 0.89
N THR A 36 3.68 12.47 0.04
CA THR A 36 2.44 13.24 0.12
C THR A 36 1.27 12.39 -0.36
N ALA A 37 0.03 12.78 -0.02
CA ALA A 37 -1.15 12.07 -0.52
C ALA A 37 -1.15 11.94 -2.06
N GLY A 38 -0.60 12.91 -2.78
CA GLY A 38 -0.47 12.86 -4.24
C GLY A 38 0.62 11.90 -4.73
N ASP A 39 1.71 11.72 -3.98
CA ASP A 39 2.73 10.71 -4.30
C ASP A 39 2.18 9.30 -4.11
N VAL A 40 1.42 9.09 -3.03
CA VAL A 40 0.71 7.83 -2.79
C VAL A 40 -0.33 7.56 -3.87
N GLU A 41 -1.07 8.59 -4.29
CA GLU A 41 -2.02 8.49 -5.40
C GLU A 41 -1.31 8.11 -6.70
N ALA A 42 -0.20 8.78 -7.04
CA ALA A 42 0.57 8.44 -8.24
C ALA A 42 1.12 7.01 -8.20
N MET A 43 1.66 6.57 -7.07
CA MET A 43 2.13 5.20 -6.87
C MET A 43 0.99 4.19 -6.96
N LEU A 44 -0.18 4.52 -6.42
CA LEU A 44 -1.39 3.71 -6.54
C LEU A 44 -1.82 3.56 -8.00
N TRP A 45 -1.85 4.66 -8.76
CA TRP A 45 -2.20 4.61 -10.19
C TRP A 45 -1.24 3.75 -11.02
N GLU A 46 0.02 3.62 -10.62
CA GLU A 46 0.98 2.75 -11.30
C GLU A 46 0.81 1.27 -10.95
N ILE A 47 0.19 0.95 -9.80
CA ILE A 47 0.14 -0.40 -9.23
C ILE A 47 -1.27 -1.00 -9.28
N ASP A 48 -2.31 -0.17 -9.27
CA ASP A 48 -3.72 -0.50 -9.48
C ASP A 48 -3.96 -0.83 -10.97
N ILE A 49 -3.53 -2.03 -11.37
CA ILE A 49 -3.62 -2.51 -12.75
C ILE A 49 -5.07 -2.86 -13.11
N ASP A 50 -5.88 -3.26 -12.13
CA ASP A 50 -7.25 -3.69 -12.34
C ASP A 50 -8.29 -2.56 -12.19
N ASN A 51 -7.85 -1.35 -11.82
CA ASN A 51 -8.68 -0.18 -11.51
C ASN A 51 -9.72 -0.50 -10.42
N SER A 52 -9.39 -1.39 -9.49
CA SER A 52 -10.26 -1.70 -8.36
C SER A 52 -10.37 -0.56 -7.36
N HIS A 53 -9.50 0.46 -7.46
CA HIS A 53 -9.36 1.56 -6.50
C HIS A 53 -9.01 1.06 -5.09
N SER A 54 -8.40 -0.12 -5.02
CA SER A 54 -8.00 -0.81 -3.80
C SER A 54 -6.74 -1.64 -4.08
N ILE A 55 -5.91 -1.86 -3.07
CA ILE A 55 -4.71 -2.68 -3.19
C ILE A 55 -4.96 -4.04 -2.58
N GLY A 56 -4.96 -5.08 -3.40
CA GLY A 56 -4.90 -6.45 -2.92
C GLY A 56 -3.54 -6.79 -2.31
N PHE A 57 -3.46 -7.91 -1.58
CA PHE A 57 -2.20 -8.34 -0.94
C PHE A 57 -1.03 -8.50 -1.94
N ASP A 58 -1.30 -9.01 -3.16
CA ASP A 58 -0.26 -9.19 -4.18
C ASP A 58 0.27 -7.84 -4.71
N GLU A 59 -0.61 -6.85 -4.86
CA GLU A 59 -0.27 -5.49 -5.27
C GLU A 59 0.49 -4.77 -4.15
N PHE A 60 0.09 -4.99 -2.90
CA PHE A 60 0.80 -4.46 -1.74
C PHE A 60 2.23 -4.99 -1.65
N VAL A 61 2.44 -6.29 -1.88
CA VAL A 61 3.78 -6.88 -1.89
C VAL A 61 4.62 -6.30 -3.03
N LYS A 62 4.04 -6.12 -4.23
CA LYS A 62 4.73 -5.44 -5.33
C LYS A 62 5.10 -4.01 -4.94
N PHE A 63 4.16 -3.26 -4.37
CA PHE A 63 4.39 -1.89 -3.90
C PHE A 63 5.54 -1.83 -2.90
N MET A 64 5.53 -2.67 -1.86
CA MET A 64 6.61 -2.74 -0.88
C MET A 64 7.95 -3.09 -1.54
N VAL A 65 7.96 -3.98 -2.53
CA VAL A 65 9.19 -4.31 -3.26
C VAL A 65 9.68 -3.13 -4.10
N TYR A 66 8.82 -2.47 -4.87
CA TYR A 66 9.22 -1.33 -5.71
C TYR A 66 9.57 -0.08 -4.91
N ALA A 67 8.76 0.26 -3.90
CA ALA A 67 8.93 1.49 -3.11
C ALA A 67 10.07 1.42 -2.09
N PHE A 68 10.40 0.23 -1.56
CA PHE A 68 11.45 0.07 -0.54
C PHE A 68 12.74 -0.62 -1.03
N PHE A 69 12.75 -1.34 -2.16
CA PHE A 69 13.98 -1.97 -2.67
C PHE A 69 14.66 -1.24 -3.83
N ASP A 70 14.18 -0.07 -4.26
CA ASP A 70 14.98 0.80 -5.15
C ASP A 70 16.02 1.55 -4.30
N THR A 71 17.18 0.91 -4.09
CA THR A 71 18.45 1.55 -3.69
C THR A 71 19.64 0.81 -4.29
#